data_AF-A0A1V6CAE7-F1
#
_entry.id   AF-A0A1V6CAE7-F1
#
_cell.length_a   1.000
_cell.length_b   1.000
_cell.length_c   1.000
_cell.angle_alpha   90.00
_cell.angle_beta   90.00
_cell.angle_gamma   90.00
#
_symmetry.space_group_name_H-M   'P 1'
#
loop_
_entity.id
_entity.type
_entity.pdbx_description
1 polymer ?
#
loop_
_entity_poly.entity_id
_entity_poly.type
_entity_poly.pdbx_seq_one_letter_code
_entity_poly.pdbx_strand_id
1 'polypeptide(L)'
;MLGGGDINLIEWCAKVEMTYSVPPKSNKTPEFQGEKQLLSEETGKIWAKQSVEIRGEPGLSIGGHACEAIMPPSKYFDQHPEYFAYDPSQKPDAIHRIKQGRNSYGICWTNPDVKKIFIDYFLNFFRKHPYVKRFTFFPNDGQGPCFCENCRKIEEPWQGITTNQLQYTKNYVLFAADIARSVAAEFPDARIEVGSYNGHTELPDDFAEDLPENLDVLFCIYERKWDRALDDPPSDEELRRTLAEAVVSNYEKDAKKYIIYPEIFKKWRKHVKGNFRYYDYLTSTLGSMGMPFPVSKGAVRTIRFLKNLGFDGYGSQWFSSETIWASYGLSLYVTSYAMWDKNTTWEDLAQEYCFALYRESAKPMYQYFETLENSARNVRFGMGIPEILQVFDEKTYQTCRTHLGYAMDSAKTGKIKKRVKQQMVLLEFGYLFWQTRQIEKRIEDAIKENRIDDTFLLICQHAKIDDKIQKLFNYPLLSWYKNWRGILYRHILGSISDKRGLLYAIQLIKDATNAKFDNLWYND
;
A
#
# COMPACT_ATOMS: atom_id res chain seq x y z
N MET A 1 -1.97 -5.12 8.04
CA MET A 1 -2.88 -6.25 7.73
C MET A 1 -2.04 -7.42 7.28
N LEU A 2 -2.03 -8.51 8.03
CA LEU A 2 -1.08 -9.61 7.85
C LEU A 2 -1.81 -10.76 7.15
N GLY A 3 -1.64 -10.94 5.84
CA GLY A 3 -2.25 -12.06 5.11
C GLY A 3 -1.57 -13.40 5.41
N GLY A 4 -2.32 -14.36 5.97
CA GLY A 4 -1.98 -15.80 5.98
C GLY A 4 -1.34 -16.36 7.26
N GLY A 5 -2.16 -17.04 8.08
CA GLY A 5 -1.99 -18.42 8.58
C GLY A 5 -0.71 -18.94 9.26
N ASP A 6 0.39 -18.22 9.37
CA ASP A 6 1.62 -18.75 10.01
C ASP A 6 1.58 -18.58 11.53
N ILE A 7 1.32 -19.69 12.25
CA ILE A 7 1.22 -19.73 13.72
C ILE A 7 2.45 -19.17 14.42
N ASN A 8 3.66 -19.36 13.87
CA ASN A 8 4.88 -18.86 14.50
C ASN A 8 4.99 -17.33 14.40
N LEU A 9 4.57 -16.77 13.26
CA LEU A 9 4.52 -15.32 13.08
C LEU A 9 3.48 -14.70 14.01
N ILE A 10 2.34 -15.36 14.18
CA ILE A 10 1.26 -14.92 15.07
C ILE A 10 1.72 -14.94 16.52
N GLU A 11 2.35 -16.02 16.96
CA GLU A 11 2.98 -16.13 18.28
C GLU A 11 4.06 -15.08 18.49
N TRP A 12 4.88 -14.81 17.46
CA TRP A 12 5.90 -13.76 17.54
C TRP A 12 5.24 -12.39 17.67
N CYS A 13 4.29 -12.03 16.81
CA CYS A 13 3.51 -10.80 16.92
C CYS A 13 2.82 -10.68 18.28
N ALA A 14 2.39 -11.79 18.89
CA ALA A 14 1.87 -11.82 20.25
C ALA A 14 2.91 -11.52 21.31
N LYS A 15 4.10 -12.14 21.22
CA LYS A 15 5.22 -11.88 22.12
C LYS A 15 5.76 -10.45 22.02
N VAL A 16 5.60 -9.80 20.86
CA VAL A 16 6.07 -8.42 20.62
C VAL A 16 4.93 -7.39 20.53
N GLU A 17 3.73 -7.75 21.00
CA GLU A 17 2.55 -6.87 21.07
C GLU A 17 2.07 -6.25 19.74
N MET A 18 2.51 -6.76 18.58
CA MET A 18 2.04 -6.29 17.27
C MET A 18 0.60 -6.73 16.97
N THR A 19 -0.24 -5.85 16.43
CA THR A 19 -1.63 -6.18 16.07
C THR A 19 -1.71 -6.91 14.71
N TYR A 20 -2.53 -7.96 14.62
CA TYR A 20 -2.81 -8.70 13.39
C TYR A 20 -4.22 -8.40 12.88
N SER A 21 -4.40 -8.34 11.56
CA SER A 21 -5.71 -8.15 10.92
C SER A 21 -5.85 -9.13 9.75
N VAL A 22 -6.98 -9.84 9.73
CA VAL A 22 -7.38 -10.78 8.67
C VAL A 22 -8.18 -10.00 7.62
N PRO A 23 -7.66 -9.78 6.41
CA PRO A 23 -8.49 -9.32 5.32
C PRO A 23 -9.45 -10.44 4.89
N PRO A 24 -10.72 -10.14 4.55
CA PRO A 24 -11.63 -11.14 3.97
C PRO A 24 -11.05 -11.71 2.66
N LYS A 25 -11.17 -13.02 2.44
CA LYS A 25 -10.74 -13.64 1.17
C LYS A 25 -11.69 -13.24 0.04
N SER A 26 -11.24 -12.39 -0.87
CA SER A 26 -11.97 -12.03 -2.08
C SER A 26 -11.77 -13.09 -3.19
N ASN A 27 -12.52 -14.20 -3.15
CA ASN A 27 -12.66 -15.02 -4.36
C ASN A 27 -13.81 -14.43 -5.19
N LYS A 28 -13.48 -13.93 -6.38
CA LYS A 28 -14.39 -13.29 -7.35
C LYS A 28 -15.26 -14.33 -8.09
N THR A 29 -16.07 -15.10 -7.37
CA THR A 29 -17.15 -15.90 -7.98
C THR A 29 -18.51 -15.46 -7.41
N PRO A 30 -19.57 -15.37 -8.25
CA PRO A 30 -20.87 -14.80 -7.85
C PRO A 30 -21.59 -15.52 -6.71
N GLU A 31 -21.19 -16.75 -6.36
CA GLU A 31 -21.96 -17.65 -5.49
C GLU A 31 -21.59 -17.60 -4.00
N PHE A 32 -20.85 -16.60 -3.53
CA PHE A 32 -20.33 -16.56 -2.15
C PHE A 32 -20.66 -15.29 -1.32
N GLN A 33 -21.73 -14.56 -1.62
CA GLN A 33 -22.03 -13.25 -0.99
C GLN A 33 -22.68 -13.30 0.41
N GLY A 34 -21.97 -13.71 1.48
CA GLY A 34 -22.49 -13.65 2.85
C GLY A 34 -21.44 -13.63 3.97
N GLU A 35 -21.90 -13.37 5.23
CA GLU A 35 -21.11 -13.28 6.49
C GLU A 35 -19.99 -14.34 6.63
N LYS A 36 -20.16 -15.53 6.02
CA LYS A 36 -19.13 -16.59 5.91
C LYS A 36 -17.80 -16.15 5.26
N GLN A 37 -17.76 -15.08 4.45
CA GLN A 37 -16.53 -14.55 3.85
C GLN A 37 -15.63 -13.78 4.84
N LEU A 38 -16.22 -13.16 5.86
CA LEU A 38 -15.48 -12.37 6.86
C LEU A 38 -14.82 -13.26 7.91
N LEU A 39 -15.43 -14.42 8.18
CA LEU A 39 -15.05 -15.36 9.22
C LEU A 39 -15.35 -16.77 8.72
N SER A 40 -14.37 -17.50 8.16
CA SER A 40 -14.53 -18.96 8.12
C SER A 40 -14.73 -19.44 9.56
N GLU A 41 -15.84 -20.11 9.87
CA GLU A 41 -16.26 -20.41 11.25
C GLU A 41 -15.16 -21.06 12.09
N GLU A 42 -14.37 -21.94 11.47
CA GLU A 42 -13.28 -22.67 12.10
C GLU A 42 -12.08 -21.76 12.39
N THR A 43 -11.76 -20.85 11.48
CA THR A 43 -10.66 -19.88 11.63
C THR A 43 -11.02 -18.78 12.64
N GLY A 44 -12.26 -18.26 12.61
CA GLY A 44 -12.72 -17.26 13.57
C GLY A 44 -12.74 -17.76 15.01
N LYS A 45 -13.20 -19.00 15.24
CA LYS A 45 -13.34 -19.60 16.58
C LYS A 45 -11.99 -19.96 17.22
N ILE A 46 -11.04 -20.49 16.44
CA ILE A 46 -9.70 -20.86 16.94
C ILE A 46 -8.87 -19.61 17.27
N TRP A 47 -8.92 -18.58 16.42
CA TRP A 47 -8.07 -17.41 16.53
C TRP A 47 -8.50 -16.41 17.60
N ALA A 48 -9.80 -16.19 17.72
CA ALA A 48 -10.34 -15.29 18.73
C ALA A 48 -10.08 -15.81 20.15
N LYS A 49 -10.18 -17.13 20.34
CA LYS A 49 -9.88 -17.79 21.61
C LYS A 49 -8.40 -17.64 21.98
N GLN A 50 -7.49 -17.94 21.06
CA GLN A 50 -6.03 -17.87 21.31
C GLN A 50 -5.51 -16.42 21.48
N SER A 51 -6.06 -15.45 20.75
CA SER A 51 -5.65 -14.03 20.87
C SER A 51 -6.08 -13.40 22.20
N VAL A 52 -7.28 -13.77 22.69
CA VAL A 52 -7.80 -13.34 24.00
C VAL A 52 -7.06 -14.03 25.15
N GLU A 53 -6.77 -15.33 25.04
CA GLU A 53 -6.04 -16.10 26.07
C GLU A 53 -4.59 -15.63 26.27
N ILE A 54 -3.93 -15.08 25.24
CA ILE A 54 -2.50 -14.69 25.32
C ILE A 54 -2.28 -13.24 25.79
N ARG A 55 -3.20 -12.29 25.53
CA ARG A 55 -2.89 -10.84 25.67
C ARG A 55 -3.70 -10.03 26.67
N GLY A 56 -4.87 -10.47 27.14
CA GLY A 56 -5.68 -9.63 28.05
C GLY A 56 -6.10 -8.25 27.49
N GLU A 57 -5.92 -7.96 26.19
CA GLU A 57 -6.33 -6.75 25.47
C GLU A 57 -6.88 -7.12 24.06
N PRO A 58 -7.67 -6.25 23.39
CA PRO A 58 -9.02 -6.59 22.94
C PRO A 58 -9.08 -7.21 21.54
N GLY A 59 -9.24 -8.53 21.47
CA GLY A 59 -9.94 -9.24 20.39
C GLY A 59 -9.34 -9.18 18.98
N LEU A 60 -9.87 -10.02 18.10
CA LEU A 60 -9.56 -10.02 16.67
C LEU A 60 -10.04 -8.71 16.02
N SER A 61 -9.19 -8.01 15.27
CA SER A 61 -9.59 -6.88 14.41
C SER A 61 -9.93 -7.40 13.02
N ILE A 62 -11.18 -7.21 12.59
CA ILE A 62 -11.66 -7.66 11.28
C ILE A 62 -12.22 -6.50 10.44
N GLY A 63 -12.42 -6.73 9.14
CA GLY A 63 -13.07 -5.78 8.25
C GLY A 63 -12.17 -5.32 7.11
N GLY A 64 -12.25 -4.03 6.76
CA GLY A 64 -11.65 -3.43 5.57
C GLY A 64 -12.73 -2.74 4.72
N HIS A 65 -12.62 -2.80 3.40
CA HIS A 65 -13.63 -2.26 2.47
C HIS A 65 -14.93 -3.06 2.60
N ALA A 66 -15.85 -2.60 3.46
CA ALA A 66 -16.96 -3.41 3.94
C ALA A 66 -18.33 -2.92 3.44
N CYS A 67 -18.42 -1.72 2.84
CA CYS A 67 -19.71 -1.17 2.39
C CYS A 67 -20.44 -2.12 1.44
N GLU A 68 -19.73 -2.75 0.50
CA GLU A 68 -20.33 -3.70 -0.43
C GLU A 68 -20.78 -5.01 0.22
N ALA A 69 -20.02 -5.50 1.20
CA ALA A 69 -20.42 -6.70 1.92
C ALA A 69 -21.69 -6.49 2.76
N ILE A 70 -21.86 -5.28 3.31
CA ILE A 70 -23.01 -4.91 4.15
C ILE A 70 -24.23 -4.56 3.27
N MET A 71 -24.01 -3.78 2.21
CA MET A 71 -25.05 -3.26 1.33
C MET A 71 -24.67 -3.45 -0.15
N PRO A 72 -24.75 -4.69 -0.68
CA PRO A 72 -24.40 -4.97 -2.08
C PRO A 72 -25.43 -4.38 -3.05
N PRO A 73 -25.03 -3.83 -4.22
CA PRO A 73 -25.97 -3.21 -5.15
C PRO A 73 -26.93 -4.22 -5.75
N SER A 74 -26.46 -5.46 -5.95
CA SER A 74 -27.28 -6.58 -6.44
C SER A 74 -28.53 -6.85 -5.61
N LYS A 75 -28.54 -6.42 -4.34
CA LYS A 75 -29.68 -6.57 -3.44
C LYS A 75 -30.51 -5.30 -3.29
N TYR A 76 -29.87 -4.14 -3.24
CA TYR A 76 -30.54 -2.89 -2.84
C TYR A 76 -30.80 -1.91 -4.00
N PHE A 77 -29.99 -1.91 -5.07
CA PHE A 77 -29.99 -0.82 -6.04
C PHE A 77 -31.27 -0.72 -6.87
N ASP A 78 -31.87 -1.84 -7.28
CA ASP A 78 -33.05 -1.83 -8.15
C ASP A 78 -34.30 -1.27 -7.44
N GLN A 79 -34.39 -1.46 -6.12
CA GLN A 79 -35.52 -0.97 -5.31
C GLN A 79 -35.22 0.36 -4.64
N HIS A 80 -33.95 0.59 -4.28
CA HIS A 80 -33.49 1.72 -3.49
C HIS A 80 -32.25 2.38 -4.11
N PRO A 81 -32.34 2.95 -5.32
CA PRO A 81 -31.22 3.67 -5.93
C PRO A 81 -30.75 4.85 -5.07
N GLU A 82 -31.64 5.43 -4.25
CA GLU A 82 -31.35 6.52 -3.30
C GLU A 82 -30.45 6.13 -2.11
N TYR A 83 -30.14 4.84 -1.94
CA TYR A 83 -29.17 4.37 -0.94
C TYR A 83 -27.73 4.58 -1.39
N PHE A 84 -27.53 4.81 -2.68
CA PHE A 84 -26.22 4.91 -3.32
C PHE A 84 -25.86 6.37 -3.59
N ALA A 85 -24.56 6.65 -3.70
CA ALA A 85 -24.09 8.01 -3.92
C ALA A 85 -24.60 8.54 -5.27
N TYR A 86 -25.32 9.65 -5.23
CA TYR A 86 -25.77 10.38 -6.41
C TYR A 86 -24.64 11.30 -6.89
N ASP A 87 -24.30 11.24 -8.18
CA ASP A 87 -23.36 12.17 -8.80
C ASP A 87 -23.91 12.61 -10.16
N PRO A 88 -24.25 13.90 -10.34
CA PRO A 88 -24.83 14.41 -11.57
C PRO A 88 -23.84 14.42 -12.75
N SER A 89 -22.54 14.30 -12.49
CA SER A 89 -21.48 14.24 -13.51
C SER A 89 -21.19 12.82 -14.01
N GLN A 90 -21.76 11.80 -13.36
CA GLN A 90 -21.53 10.42 -13.74
C GLN A 90 -22.02 10.15 -15.16
N LYS A 91 -21.10 9.65 -15.98
CA LYS A 91 -21.41 9.15 -17.32
C LYS A 91 -22.28 7.88 -17.21
N PRO A 92 -23.09 7.54 -18.24
CA PRO A 92 -23.97 6.38 -18.23
C PRO A 92 -23.30 5.03 -17.90
N ASP A 93 -21.99 4.92 -18.14
CA ASP A 93 -21.18 3.73 -17.82
C ASP A 93 -20.96 3.52 -16.32
N ALA A 94 -21.06 4.57 -15.48
CA ALA A 94 -21.01 4.42 -14.02
C ALA A 94 -22.21 3.61 -13.50
N ILE A 95 -23.41 3.89 -14.01
CA ILE A 95 -24.63 3.13 -13.70
C ILE A 95 -24.55 1.70 -14.27
N HIS A 96 -23.98 1.54 -15.47
CA HIS A 96 -23.78 0.22 -16.08
C HIS A 96 -22.77 -0.64 -15.29
N ARG A 97 -21.72 -0.03 -14.73
CA ARG A 97 -20.73 -0.69 -13.88
C ARG A 97 -21.32 -1.23 -12.57
N ILE A 98 -22.27 -0.50 -11.97
CA ILE A 98 -23.03 -0.96 -10.79
C ILE A 98 -23.83 -2.21 -11.15
N LYS A 99 -24.54 -2.19 -12.28
CA LYS A 99 -25.35 -3.33 -12.76
C LYS A 99 -24.52 -4.57 -13.16
N GLN A 100 -23.26 -4.38 -13.55
CA GLN A 100 -22.32 -5.47 -13.86
C GLN A 100 -21.56 -6.02 -12.64
N GLY A 101 -21.92 -5.61 -11.42
CA GLY A 101 -21.31 -6.13 -10.19
C GLY A 101 -19.87 -5.68 -9.96
N ARG A 102 -19.46 -4.50 -10.45
CA ARG A 102 -18.16 -3.91 -10.09
C ARG A 102 -18.27 -3.03 -8.83
N ASN A 103 -17.29 -3.18 -7.94
CA ASN A 103 -17.21 -2.69 -6.56
C ASN A 103 -17.05 -1.16 -6.38
N SER A 104 -16.93 -0.40 -7.47
CA SER A 104 -16.63 1.04 -7.43
C SER A 104 -17.92 1.87 -7.45
N TYR A 105 -18.67 1.86 -6.35
CA TYR A 105 -19.89 2.65 -6.16
C TYR A 105 -19.92 3.21 -4.73
N GLY A 106 -20.32 4.47 -4.55
CA GLY A 106 -20.46 5.12 -3.24
C GLY A 106 -21.81 4.85 -2.58
N ILE A 107 -21.93 5.10 -1.28
CA ILE A 107 -23.20 5.08 -0.55
C ILE A 107 -23.62 6.48 -0.11
N CYS A 108 -24.92 6.67 0.14
CA CYS A 108 -25.42 7.92 0.68
C CYS A 108 -25.30 7.94 2.21
N TRP A 109 -24.29 8.64 2.73
CA TRP A 109 -23.99 8.71 4.18
C TRP A 109 -25.11 9.36 5.01
N THR A 110 -25.96 10.19 4.40
CA THR A 110 -27.02 10.90 5.12
C THR A 110 -28.39 10.24 5.01
N ASN A 111 -28.52 9.15 4.25
CA ASN A 111 -29.81 8.47 4.11
C ASN A 111 -30.14 7.72 5.43
N PRO A 112 -31.30 7.98 6.07
CA PRO A 112 -31.63 7.38 7.36
C PRO A 112 -31.77 5.86 7.29
N ASP A 113 -32.26 5.31 6.17
CA ASP A 113 -32.40 3.86 6.01
C ASP A 113 -31.03 3.19 5.82
N VAL A 114 -30.12 3.83 5.07
CA VAL A 114 -28.73 3.37 4.95
C VAL A 114 -28.08 3.34 6.33
N LYS A 115 -28.25 4.39 7.13
CA LYS A 115 -27.74 4.42 8.51
C LYS A 115 -28.31 3.29 9.35
N LYS A 116 -29.62 3.04 9.27
CA LYS A 116 -30.28 1.94 9.96
C LYS A 116 -29.74 0.57 9.54
N ILE A 117 -29.57 0.33 8.25
CA ILE A 117 -29.01 -0.93 7.71
C ILE A 117 -27.64 -1.23 8.32
N PHE A 118 -26.76 -0.22 8.37
CA PHE A 118 -25.42 -0.39 8.93
C PHE A 118 -25.44 -0.59 10.45
N ILE A 119 -26.23 0.20 11.19
CA ILE A 119 -26.39 0.02 12.65
C ILE A 119 -26.89 -1.40 12.96
N ASP A 120 -27.96 -1.84 12.29
CA ASP A 120 -28.53 -3.18 12.49
C ASP A 120 -27.51 -4.28 12.16
N TYR A 121 -26.72 -4.09 11.10
CA TYR A 121 -25.64 -5.01 10.75
C TYR A 121 -24.61 -5.12 11.88
N PHE A 122 -24.08 -4.00 12.36
CA PHE A 122 -23.03 -4.01 13.40
C PHE A 122 -23.54 -4.58 14.73
N LEU A 123 -24.75 -4.21 15.16
CA LEU A 123 -25.35 -4.78 16.37
C LEU A 123 -25.49 -6.30 16.24
N ASN A 124 -26.05 -6.78 15.13
CA ASN A 124 -26.20 -8.22 14.89
C ASN A 124 -24.84 -8.93 14.78
N PHE A 125 -23.83 -8.28 14.19
CA PHE A 125 -22.48 -8.80 14.09
C PHE A 125 -21.88 -9.02 15.49
N PHE A 126 -21.89 -8.01 16.36
CA PHE A 126 -21.32 -8.13 17.71
C PHE A 126 -22.12 -9.08 18.63
N ARG A 127 -23.45 -9.20 18.44
CA ARG A 127 -24.25 -10.26 19.10
C ARG A 127 -23.76 -11.67 18.73
N LYS A 128 -23.48 -11.91 17.45
CA LYS A 128 -23.02 -13.22 16.94
C LYS A 128 -21.54 -13.49 17.26
N HIS A 129 -20.73 -12.44 17.35
CA HIS A 129 -19.28 -12.52 17.49
C HIS A 129 -18.77 -11.71 18.69
N PRO A 130 -19.19 -12.02 19.94
CA PRO A 130 -18.86 -11.23 21.13
C PRO A 130 -17.36 -11.22 21.49
N TYR A 131 -16.58 -12.11 20.88
CA TYR A 131 -15.13 -12.19 21.00
C TYR A 131 -14.38 -11.18 20.09
N VAL A 132 -15.06 -10.59 19.11
CA VAL A 132 -14.52 -9.52 18.27
C VAL A 132 -14.71 -8.20 19.02
N LYS A 133 -13.63 -7.47 19.21
CA LYS A 133 -13.65 -6.20 19.97
C LYS A 133 -13.37 -4.98 19.10
N ARG A 134 -12.93 -5.17 17.86
CA ARG A 134 -12.73 -4.08 16.89
C ARG A 134 -13.18 -4.50 15.50
N PHE A 135 -13.97 -3.66 14.84
CA PHE A 135 -14.32 -3.80 13.43
C PHE A 135 -13.87 -2.59 12.63
N THR A 136 -13.01 -2.81 11.63
CA THR A 136 -12.49 -1.80 10.72
C THR A 136 -13.42 -1.64 9.51
N PHE A 137 -13.94 -0.42 9.34
CA PHE A 137 -14.94 -0.03 8.35
C PHE A 137 -14.34 0.96 7.36
N PHE A 138 -13.99 0.50 6.16
CA PHE A 138 -13.54 1.36 5.06
C PHE A 138 -14.65 1.52 4.00
N PRO A 139 -14.78 2.72 3.41
CA PRO A 139 -15.53 2.95 2.16
C PRO A 139 -14.97 2.07 1.03
N ASN A 140 -15.73 1.73 0.00
CA ASN A 140 -15.16 0.96 -1.12
C ASN A 140 -14.10 1.78 -1.88
N ASP A 141 -13.18 1.11 -2.57
CA ASP A 141 -12.19 1.78 -3.41
C ASP A 141 -12.85 2.56 -4.56
N GLY A 142 -12.29 3.73 -4.86
CA GLY A 142 -12.70 4.55 -6.00
C GLY A 142 -14.09 5.17 -5.88
N GLN A 143 -14.64 5.27 -4.67
CA GLN A 143 -15.89 5.97 -4.40
C GLN A 143 -15.72 7.50 -4.52
N GLY A 144 -16.65 8.15 -5.23
CA GLY A 144 -16.81 9.60 -5.23
C GLY A 144 -17.84 10.07 -4.19
N PRO A 145 -17.91 11.39 -3.93
CA PRO A 145 -18.90 11.96 -3.02
C PRO A 145 -20.33 11.75 -3.50
N CYS A 146 -21.28 11.81 -2.57
CA CYS A 146 -22.70 11.93 -2.87
C CYS A 146 -23.09 13.41 -2.91
N PHE A 147 -23.73 13.83 -4.01
CA PHE A 147 -24.16 15.20 -4.29
C PHE A 147 -25.65 15.43 -4.00
N CYS A 148 -26.30 14.57 -3.22
CA CYS A 148 -27.66 14.83 -2.76
C CYS A 148 -27.70 16.06 -1.82
N GLU A 149 -28.86 16.71 -1.72
CA GLU A 149 -29.05 17.92 -0.91
C GLU A 149 -28.59 17.73 0.55
N ASN A 150 -28.89 16.58 1.14
CA ASN A 150 -28.54 16.28 2.53
C ASN A 150 -27.03 16.14 2.76
N CYS A 151 -26.32 15.40 1.89
CA CYS A 151 -24.86 15.25 1.99
C CYS A 151 -24.15 16.60 1.84
N ARG A 152 -24.58 17.39 0.85
CA ARG A 152 -24.02 18.73 0.55
C ARG A 152 -24.28 19.73 1.67
N LYS A 153 -25.41 19.61 2.36
CA LYS A 153 -25.72 20.44 3.53
C LYS A 153 -24.77 20.21 4.71
N ILE A 154 -24.28 18.98 4.89
CA ILE A 154 -23.31 18.65 5.95
C ILE A 154 -21.90 19.08 5.55
N GLU A 155 -21.52 18.75 4.32
CA GLU A 155 -20.21 19.08 3.74
C GLU A 155 -20.33 19.12 2.21
N GLU A 156 -20.08 20.29 1.64
CA GLU A 156 -19.85 20.39 0.20
C GLU A 156 -18.50 19.77 -0.15
N PRO A 157 -18.43 18.81 -1.09
CA PRO A 157 -17.16 18.21 -1.48
C PRO A 157 -16.16 19.26 -1.96
N TRP A 158 -14.93 19.19 -1.46
CA TRP A 158 -13.90 20.20 -1.70
C TRP A 158 -12.56 19.56 -2.09
N GLN A 159 -11.68 20.31 -2.76
CA GLN A 159 -10.38 19.77 -3.18
C GLN A 159 -9.39 19.77 -2.01
N GLY A 160 -9.10 18.57 -1.48
CA GLY A 160 -8.06 18.35 -0.48
C GLY A 160 -6.65 18.59 -1.00
N ILE A 161 -5.70 18.63 -0.07
CA ILE A 161 -4.27 18.87 -0.35
C ILE A 161 -3.50 17.54 -0.44
N THR A 162 -3.91 16.53 0.32
CA THR A 162 -3.22 15.25 0.48
C THR A 162 -3.47 14.27 -0.63
N THR A 163 -4.62 14.37 -1.30
CA THR A 163 -5.03 13.48 -2.39
C THR A 163 -5.56 14.26 -3.57
N ASN A 164 -5.54 13.65 -4.76
CA ASN A 164 -6.20 14.22 -5.94
C ASN A 164 -7.72 14.00 -5.96
N GLN A 165 -8.32 13.46 -4.88
CA GLN A 165 -9.76 13.26 -4.78
C GLN A 165 -10.42 14.37 -3.97
N LEU A 166 -11.68 14.67 -4.33
CA LEU A 166 -12.54 15.51 -3.51
C LEU A 166 -12.68 14.88 -2.12
N GLN A 167 -12.60 15.73 -1.10
CA GLN A 167 -12.76 15.38 0.30
C GLN A 167 -14.23 15.58 0.70
N TYR A 168 -14.76 14.60 1.42
CA TYR A 168 -16.12 14.57 1.96
C TYR A 168 -16.14 13.74 3.26
N THR A 169 -15.10 13.97 4.06
CA THR A 169 -14.76 13.18 5.24
C THR A 169 -15.78 13.33 6.37
N LYS A 170 -16.37 14.52 6.56
CA LYS A 170 -17.32 14.82 7.63
C LYS A 170 -18.55 13.92 7.52
N ASN A 171 -19.11 13.79 6.31
CA ASN A 171 -20.25 12.89 6.05
C ASN A 171 -19.96 11.44 6.50
N TYR A 172 -18.80 10.91 6.14
CA TYR A 172 -18.38 9.56 6.48
C TYR A 172 -18.12 9.36 7.97
N VAL A 173 -17.40 10.28 8.61
CA VAL A 173 -17.02 10.17 10.02
C VAL A 173 -18.23 10.32 10.93
N LEU A 174 -19.16 11.24 10.63
CA LEU A 174 -20.39 11.39 11.40
C LEU A 174 -21.30 10.16 11.28
N PHE A 175 -21.37 9.56 10.10
CA PHE A 175 -22.06 8.28 9.91
C PHE A 175 -21.47 7.18 10.79
N ALA A 176 -20.14 7.06 10.81
CA ALA A 176 -19.46 6.08 11.66
C ALA A 176 -19.60 6.39 13.16
N ALA A 177 -19.67 7.67 13.56
CA ALA A 177 -19.93 8.06 14.94
C ALA A 177 -21.31 7.58 15.42
N ASP A 178 -22.34 7.66 14.57
CA ASP A 178 -23.67 7.15 14.92
C ASP A 178 -23.70 5.62 15.08
N ILE A 179 -22.94 4.90 14.24
CA ILE A 179 -22.74 3.45 14.40
C ILE A 179 -22.02 3.17 15.72
N ALA A 180 -20.93 3.88 16.00
CA ALA A 180 -20.13 3.68 17.21
C ALA A 180 -20.95 3.92 18.48
N ARG A 181 -21.75 4.99 18.54
CA ARG A 181 -22.68 5.27 19.66
C ARG A 181 -23.72 4.16 19.84
N SER A 182 -24.31 3.69 18.74
CA SER A 182 -25.33 2.63 18.78
C SER A 182 -24.74 1.30 19.26
N VAL A 183 -23.53 0.97 18.79
CA VAL A 183 -22.81 -0.24 19.21
C VAL A 183 -22.39 -0.15 20.67
N ALA A 184 -21.86 0.99 21.14
CA ALA A 184 -21.43 1.16 22.52
C ALA A 184 -22.57 1.01 23.54
N ALA A 185 -23.81 1.34 23.15
CA ALA A 185 -24.98 1.21 24.01
C ALA A 185 -25.29 -0.25 24.39
N GLU A 186 -24.93 -1.22 23.54
CA GLU A 186 -25.12 -2.65 23.79
C GLU A 186 -23.80 -3.39 24.08
N PHE A 187 -22.69 -2.94 23.47
CA PHE A 187 -21.37 -3.54 23.54
C PHE A 187 -20.32 -2.48 23.93
N PRO A 188 -20.20 -2.11 25.22
CA PRO A 188 -19.32 -1.02 25.66
C PRO A 188 -17.83 -1.28 25.36
N ASP A 189 -17.41 -2.54 25.27
CA ASP A 189 -16.03 -2.90 24.92
C ASP A 189 -15.76 -2.94 23.40
N ALA A 190 -16.80 -2.81 22.58
CA ALA A 190 -16.67 -2.93 21.13
C ALA A 190 -16.30 -1.58 20.49
N ARG A 191 -15.31 -1.64 19.60
CA ARG A 191 -14.75 -0.48 18.89
C ARG A 191 -15.08 -0.57 17.42
N ILE A 192 -15.44 0.57 16.83
CA ILE A 192 -15.54 0.76 15.39
C ILE A 192 -14.29 1.51 14.96
N GLU A 193 -13.63 1.09 13.89
CA GLU A 193 -12.49 1.81 13.33
C GLU A 193 -12.82 2.30 11.93
N VAL A 194 -12.57 3.57 11.64
CA VAL A 194 -12.72 4.14 10.29
C VAL A 194 -11.39 4.28 9.57
N GLY A 195 -11.38 4.07 8.26
CA GLY A 195 -10.24 4.36 7.40
C GLY A 195 -10.26 5.80 6.91
N SER A 196 -9.34 6.63 7.38
CA SER A 196 -9.08 7.94 6.78
C SER A 196 -8.26 7.72 5.52
N TYR A 197 -8.97 7.47 4.41
CA TYR A 197 -8.39 7.01 3.15
C TYR A 197 -9.04 7.72 1.96
N ASN A 198 -8.20 8.19 1.04
CA ASN A 198 -8.60 8.73 -0.25
C ASN A 198 -9.50 9.99 -0.12
N GLY A 199 -10.76 9.96 -0.59
CA GLY A 199 -11.73 11.06 -0.43
C GLY A 199 -12.20 11.33 1.00
N HIS A 200 -11.63 10.62 1.99
CA HIS A 200 -11.97 10.71 3.40
C HIS A 200 -10.75 10.97 4.30
N THR A 201 -9.73 11.65 3.78
CA THR A 201 -8.43 11.81 4.45
C THR A 201 -8.37 13.08 5.31
N GLU A 202 -9.00 14.16 4.85
CA GLU A 202 -8.90 15.48 5.49
C GLU A 202 -10.24 15.88 6.11
N LEU A 203 -10.22 16.25 7.39
CA LEU A 203 -11.37 16.91 8.02
C LEU A 203 -11.49 18.34 7.49
N PRO A 204 -12.70 18.87 7.25
CA PRO A 204 -12.91 20.26 6.86
C PRO A 204 -12.64 21.22 8.04
N ASP A 205 -12.32 22.48 7.77
CA ASP A 205 -11.95 23.48 8.80
C ASP A 205 -13.06 23.80 9.80
N ASP A 206 -14.31 23.61 9.39
CA ASP A 206 -15.50 23.78 10.21
C ASP A 206 -15.86 22.52 11.03
N PHE A 207 -15.01 21.48 11.02
CA PHE A 207 -15.26 20.28 11.82
C PHE A 207 -15.17 20.60 13.32
N ALA A 208 -16.28 20.45 14.03
CA ALA A 208 -16.43 20.91 15.42
C ALA A 208 -16.83 19.81 16.41
N GLU A 209 -17.08 18.58 15.94
CA GLU A 209 -17.56 17.49 16.79
C GLU A 209 -16.41 16.72 17.42
N ASP A 210 -16.59 16.28 18.67
CA ASP A 210 -15.75 15.25 19.27
C ASP A 210 -16.30 13.87 18.90
N LEU A 211 -15.42 12.99 18.44
CA LEU A 211 -15.78 11.63 18.06
C LEU A 211 -15.93 10.73 19.29
N PRO A 212 -16.85 9.74 19.26
CA PRO A 212 -17.05 8.80 20.36
C PRO A 212 -15.75 8.08 20.76
N GLU A 213 -15.58 7.77 22.05
CA GLU A 213 -14.37 7.10 22.57
C GLU A 213 -14.13 5.71 21.99
N ASN A 214 -15.18 5.03 21.53
CA ASN A 214 -15.10 3.73 20.85
C ASN A 214 -14.98 3.83 19.32
N LEU A 215 -14.84 5.04 18.77
CA LEU A 215 -14.52 5.28 17.36
C LEU A 215 -13.01 5.49 17.20
N ASP A 216 -12.34 4.46 16.68
CA ASP A 216 -10.94 4.47 16.27
C ASP A 216 -10.78 5.04 14.86
N VAL A 217 -9.60 5.59 14.56
CA VAL A 217 -9.24 6.04 13.22
C VAL A 217 -7.94 5.38 12.79
N LEU A 218 -7.98 4.76 11.61
CA LEU A 218 -6.82 4.27 10.87
C LEU A 218 -6.50 5.26 9.75
N PHE A 219 -5.50 6.11 9.96
CA PHE A 219 -5.08 7.14 9.03
C PHE A 219 -4.18 6.57 7.93
N CYS A 220 -4.65 6.62 6.68
CA CYS A 220 -4.01 5.98 5.53
C CYS A 220 -3.54 7.00 4.50
N ILE A 221 -2.23 7.22 4.37
CA ILE A 221 -1.68 8.02 3.26
C ILE A 221 -1.28 7.11 2.12
N TYR A 222 -2.15 7.03 1.10
CA TYR A 222 -1.87 6.26 -0.12
C TYR A 222 -0.77 6.92 -0.97
N GLU A 223 -0.85 8.23 -1.20
CA GLU A 223 0.02 8.96 -2.14
C GLU A 223 1.33 9.48 -1.50
N ARG A 224 1.84 8.85 -0.42
CA ARG A 224 3.09 9.30 0.20
C ARG A 224 4.30 8.97 -0.68
N LYS A 225 5.35 9.80 -0.60
CA LYS A 225 6.67 9.38 -1.06
C LYS A 225 7.36 8.58 0.02
N TRP A 226 8.23 7.69 -0.44
CA TRP A 226 8.92 6.70 0.36
C TRP A 226 10.42 6.96 0.48
N ASP A 227 10.95 7.86 -0.35
CA ASP A 227 12.33 8.35 -0.25
C ASP A 227 12.57 9.28 0.95
N ARG A 228 11.50 9.71 1.61
CA ARG A 228 11.53 10.66 2.73
C ARG A 228 10.77 10.13 3.93
N ALA A 229 11.24 10.54 5.09
CA ALA A 229 10.46 10.42 6.31
C ALA A 229 9.38 11.52 6.36
N LEU A 230 8.29 11.30 7.10
CA LEU A 230 7.20 12.29 7.20
C LEU A 230 7.62 13.59 7.91
N ASP A 231 8.74 13.60 8.62
CA ASP A 231 9.34 14.75 9.29
C ASP A 231 10.42 15.45 8.44
N ASP A 232 10.68 15.00 7.20
CA ASP A 232 11.66 15.66 6.35
C ASP A 232 11.14 17.04 5.90
N PRO A 233 11.95 18.11 6.07
CA PRO A 233 11.57 19.42 5.56
C PRO A 233 11.51 19.39 4.03
N PRO A 234 10.62 20.18 3.38
CA PRO A 234 10.66 20.32 1.93
C PRO A 234 12.05 20.80 1.48
N SER A 235 12.51 20.31 0.34
CA SER A 235 13.77 20.72 -0.28
C SER A 235 13.65 22.12 -0.90
N ASP A 236 14.77 22.79 -1.12
CA ASP A 236 14.75 24.11 -1.75
C ASP A 236 14.10 24.10 -3.13
N GLU A 237 14.22 23.02 -3.91
CA GLU A 237 13.52 22.91 -5.20
C GLU A 237 12.00 22.83 -5.02
N GLU A 238 11.54 22.04 -4.05
CA GLU A 238 10.12 21.93 -3.68
C GLU A 238 9.56 23.26 -3.17
N LEU A 239 10.37 24.04 -2.44
CA LEU A 239 10.01 25.39 -2.00
C LEU A 239 10.03 26.40 -3.17
N ARG A 240 11.04 26.37 -4.05
CA ARG A 240 11.23 27.33 -5.16
C ARG A 240 10.22 27.20 -6.29
N ARG A 241 9.61 26.02 -6.49
CA ARG A 241 8.56 25.82 -7.51
C ARG A 241 7.21 26.44 -7.14
N THR A 242 7.14 27.27 -6.10
CA THR A 242 5.94 28.09 -5.83
C THR A 242 6.04 29.47 -6.47
N LEU A 243 4.92 29.85 -7.14
CA LEU A 243 4.56 31.17 -7.70
C LEU A 243 4.70 31.32 -9.22
N ALA A 244 3.87 30.61 -9.98
CA ALA A 244 3.12 31.19 -11.11
C ALA A 244 1.95 30.27 -11.48
N GLU A 245 0.74 30.81 -11.36
CA GLU A 245 -0.52 30.46 -12.02
C GLU A 245 -0.73 29.03 -12.58
N ALA A 246 -1.68 28.33 -11.94
CA ALA A 246 -2.66 27.44 -12.56
C ALA A 246 -2.19 26.38 -13.59
N VAL A 247 -1.35 25.43 -13.15
CA VAL A 247 -1.59 23.97 -13.29
C VAL A 247 -0.69 23.33 -12.22
N VAL A 248 -1.23 23.06 -11.02
CA VAL A 248 -0.42 22.57 -9.89
C VAL A 248 0.20 21.23 -10.28
N SER A 249 1.48 21.26 -10.64
CA SER A 249 2.24 20.06 -10.96
C SER A 249 2.23 19.11 -9.77
N ASN A 250 2.36 17.79 -10.01
CA ASN A 250 2.40 16.79 -8.93
C ASN A 250 3.43 17.14 -7.83
N TYR A 251 4.53 17.82 -8.19
CA TYR A 251 5.60 18.24 -7.29
C TYR A 251 5.23 19.38 -6.33
N GLU A 252 4.46 20.39 -6.76
CA GLU A 252 4.02 21.49 -5.88
C GLU A 252 3.01 21.01 -4.83
N LYS A 253 2.16 20.04 -5.18
CA LYS A 253 1.30 19.36 -4.21
C LYS A 253 2.15 18.62 -3.19
N ASP A 254 3.19 17.91 -3.63
CA ASP A 254 4.07 17.13 -2.75
C ASP A 254 4.79 18.01 -1.71
N ALA A 255 5.30 19.19 -2.08
CA ALA A 255 5.91 20.13 -1.13
C ALA A 255 4.94 20.59 -0.03
N LYS A 256 3.70 20.94 -0.42
CA LYS A 256 2.65 21.33 0.52
C LYS A 256 2.23 20.17 1.42
N LYS A 257 2.19 18.94 0.91
CA LYS A 257 1.85 17.73 1.67
C LYS A 257 2.74 17.56 2.91
N TYR A 258 4.06 17.68 2.79
CA TYR A 258 4.97 17.48 3.94
C TYR A 258 4.88 18.58 5.00
N ILE A 259 4.59 19.82 4.59
CA ILE A 259 4.34 20.92 5.54
C ILE A 259 3.01 20.70 6.27
N ILE A 260 1.98 20.21 5.56
CA ILE A 260 0.61 20.17 6.08
C ILE A 260 0.24 18.86 6.79
N TYR A 261 0.92 17.74 6.51
CA TYR A 261 0.66 16.47 7.20
C TYR A 261 0.61 16.61 8.73
N PRO A 262 1.60 17.25 9.40
CA PRO A 262 1.51 17.47 10.84
C PRO A 262 0.24 18.23 11.27
N GLU A 263 -0.21 19.22 10.51
CA GLU A 263 -1.44 19.97 10.82
C GLU A 263 -2.70 19.13 10.63
N ILE A 264 -2.75 18.31 9.58
CA ILE A 264 -3.84 17.35 9.37
C ILE A 264 -3.90 16.32 10.49
N PHE A 265 -2.74 15.79 10.90
CA PHE A 265 -2.65 14.83 12.00
C PHE A 265 -3.11 15.45 13.32
N LYS A 266 -2.67 16.67 13.64
CA LYS A 266 -3.12 17.41 14.84
C LYS A 266 -4.62 17.66 14.80
N LYS A 267 -5.17 18.01 13.63
CA LYS A 267 -6.61 18.22 13.44
C LYS A 267 -7.39 16.95 13.75
N TRP A 268 -6.99 15.80 13.19
CA TRP A 268 -7.60 14.52 13.53
C TRP A 268 -7.48 14.20 15.03
N ARG A 269 -6.28 14.27 15.59
CA ARG A 269 -6.04 13.94 17.01
C ARG A 269 -6.87 14.80 17.97
N LYS A 270 -7.15 16.07 17.61
CA LYS A 270 -8.03 16.98 18.39
C LYS A 270 -9.44 16.39 18.57
N HIS A 271 -9.98 15.81 17.51
CA HIS A 271 -11.37 15.34 17.44
C HIS A 271 -11.51 13.85 17.78
N VAL A 272 -10.48 13.03 17.56
CA VAL A 272 -10.47 11.60 17.90
C VAL A 272 -10.20 11.44 19.40
N LYS A 273 -11.11 10.77 20.12
CA LYS A 273 -10.89 10.34 21.52
C LYS A 273 -10.51 8.87 21.64
N GLY A 274 -10.85 8.06 20.63
CA GLY A 274 -10.40 6.67 20.51
C GLY A 274 -8.93 6.55 20.09
N ASN A 275 -8.55 5.36 19.61
CA ASN A 275 -7.21 5.12 19.09
C ASN A 275 -7.04 5.81 17.74
N PHE A 276 -5.96 6.58 17.61
CA PHE A 276 -5.54 7.19 16.37
C PHE A 276 -4.30 6.49 15.83
N ARG A 277 -4.47 5.63 14.82
CA ARG A 277 -3.44 4.74 14.30
C ARG A 277 -3.04 5.15 12.89
N TYR A 278 -1.78 4.96 12.55
CA TYR A 278 -1.29 5.21 11.20
C TYR A 278 -1.24 3.91 10.40
N TYR A 279 -1.60 3.96 9.12
CA TYR A 279 -1.51 2.86 8.19
C TYR A 279 -0.76 3.25 6.93
N ASP A 280 0.19 2.41 6.52
CA ASP A 280 0.88 2.57 5.25
C ASP A 280 1.08 1.25 4.49
N TYR A 281 1.98 1.30 3.52
CA TYR A 281 2.23 0.26 2.54
C TYR A 281 3.71 -0.14 2.53
N LEU A 282 4.38 -0.15 3.70
CA LEU A 282 5.81 -0.46 3.89
C LEU A 282 6.26 -1.73 3.15
N THR A 283 5.36 -2.69 2.99
CA THR A 283 5.65 -3.99 2.37
C THR A 283 4.67 -4.35 1.25
N SER A 284 3.82 -3.40 0.85
CA SER A 284 2.87 -3.66 -0.21
C SER A 284 3.60 -3.94 -1.49
N THR A 285 3.20 -5.03 -2.14
CA THR A 285 3.69 -5.41 -3.47
C THR A 285 3.53 -4.27 -4.48
N LEU A 286 2.60 -3.34 -4.29
CA LEU A 286 2.41 -2.16 -5.15
C LEU A 286 3.49 -1.05 -5.00
N GLY A 287 4.55 -1.27 -4.22
CA GLY A 287 5.68 -0.34 -4.13
C GLY A 287 6.83 -0.77 -5.02
N SER A 288 7.41 -1.94 -4.72
CA SER A 288 8.59 -2.47 -5.42
C SER A 288 8.36 -3.86 -6.05
N MET A 289 7.14 -4.42 -5.97
CA MET A 289 6.75 -5.71 -6.56
C MET A 289 7.75 -6.85 -6.30
N GLY A 290 8.34 -6.88 -5.10
CA GLY A 290 9.32 -7.89 -4.68
C GLY A 290 10.77 -7.50 -4.90
N MET A 291 11.09 -6.37 -5.55
CA MET A 291 12.45 -5.79 -5.53
C MET A 291 12.82 -5.28 -4.12
N PRO A 292 14.11 -5.13 -3.79
CA PRO A 292 14.53 -4.49 -2.55
C PRO A 292 13.85 -3.11 -2.39
N PHE A 293 13.35 -2.81 -1.20
CA PHE A 293 12.66 -1.54 -0.90
C PHE A 293 13.37 -0.81 0.27
N PRO A 294 14.48 -0.13 -0.03
CA PRO A 294 15.35 0.46 0.98
C PRO A 294 14.80 1.79 1.52
N VAL A 295 13.78 1.68 2.36
CA VAL A 295 13.08 2.80 3.01
C VAL A 295 13.21 2.76 4.53
N SER A 296 14.02 1.84 5.05
CA SER A 296 14.02 1.45 6.46
C SER A 296 14.59 2.54 7.36
N LYS A 297 15.55 3.35 6.88
CA LYS A 297 16.02 4.55 7.61
C LYS A 297 14.91 5.59 7.77
N GLY A 298 14.17 5.85 6.69
CA GLY A 298 13.04 6.80 6.68
C GLY A 298 11.86 6.31 7.51
N ALA A 299 11.62 5.01 7.55
CA ALA A 299 10.57 4.39 8.34
C ALA A 299 10.78 4.60 9.86
N VAL A 300 11.99 4.36 10.38
CA VAL A 300 12.31 4.60 11.81
C VAL A 300 12.01 6.04 12.23
N ARG A 301 12.41 7.02 11.41
CA ARG A 301 12.13 8.44 11.67
C ARG A 301 10.63 8.76 11.62
N THR A 302 9.95 8.23 10.61
CA THR A 302 8.49 8.37 10.45
C THR A 302 7.74 7.87 11.67
N ILE A 303 8.07 6.68 12.19
CA ILE A 303 7.43 6.12 13.39
C ILE A 303 7.59 7.04 14.60
N ARG A 304 8.80 7.55 14.83
CA ARG A 304 9.08 8.45 15.94
C ARG A 304 8.32 9.76 15.82
N PHE A 305 8.28 10.32 14.61
CA PHE A 305 7.51 11.51 14.32
C PHE A 305 6.01 11.32 14.58
N LEU A 306 5.42 10.23 14.10
CA LEU A 306 4.02 9.88 14.35
C LEU A 306 3.74 9.74 15.86
N LYS A 307 4.61 9.06 16.60
CA LYS A 307 4.50 8.92 18.07
C LYS A 307 4.49 10.28 18.78
N ASN A 308 5.32 11.23 18.33
CA ASN A 308 5.36 12.59 18.87
C ASN A 308 4.09 13.41 18.55
N LEU A 309 3.34 13.03 17.51
CA LEU A 309 2.07 13.67 17.13
C LEU A 309 0.84 13.00 17.76
N GLY A 310 1.03 12.04 18.67
CA GLY A 310 -0.07 11.41 19.40
C GLY A 310 -0.77 10.28 18.64
N PHE A 311 -0.06 9.61 17.73
CA PHE A 311 -0.51 8.33 17.18
C PHE A 311 -0.31 7.20 18.20
N ASP A 312 -1.36 6.41 18.41
CA ASP A 312 -1.44 5.31 19.36
C ASP A 312 -0.95 3.98 18.77
N GLY A 313 -0.77 3.91 17.45
CA GLY A 313 -0.31 2.70 16.80
C GLY A 313 0.07 2.89 15.34
N TYR A 314 0.76 1.89 14.81
CA TYR A 314 1.15 1.82 13.40
C TYR A 314 0.81 0.45 12.83
N GLY A 315 0.32 0.43 11.59
CA GLY A 315 0.17 -0.78 10.79
C GLY A 315 0.67 -0.54 9.37
N SER A 316 1.05 -1.62 8.69
CA SER A 316 1.31 -1.60 7.25
C SER A 316 0.51 -2.71 6.57
N GLN A 317 0.19 -2.53 5.28
CA GLN A 317 -0.17 -3.65 4.43
C GLN A 317 0.95 -4.67 4.44
N TRP A 318 0.62 -5.96 4.54
CA TRP A 318 1.57 -7.07 4.52
C TRP A 318 0.96 -8.33 3.90
N PHE A 319 1.81 -9.11 3.24
CA PHE A 319 1.51 -10.46 2.77
C PHE A 319 2.68 -11.38 3.13
N SER A 320 2.42 -12.54 3.73
CA SER A 320 3.49 -13.47 4.09
C SER A 320 3.92 -14.29 2.86
N SER A 321 5.11 -14.02 2.34
CA SER A 321 5.79 -14.89 1.38
C SER A 321 7.30 -14.82 1.59
N GLU A 322 8.01 -15.85 1.13
CA GLU A 322 9.48 -15.87 1.18
C GLU A 322 10.10 -14.65 0.48
N THR A 323 9.48 -14.19 -0.62
CA THR A 323 9.90 -12.97 -1.33
C THR A 323 9.73 -11.74 -0.48
N ILE A 324 8.58 -11.56 0.16
CA ILE A 324 8.33 -10.37 0.99
C ILE A 324 9.30 -10.35 2.19
N TRP A 325 9.55 -11.50 2.83
CA TRP A 325 10.56 -11.57 3.90
C TRP A 325 11.97 -11.23 3.42
N ALA A 326 12.35 -11.67 2.22
CA ALA A 326 13.64 -11.34 1.64
C ALA A 326 13.75 -9.85 1.28
N SER A 327 12.71 -9.24 0.68
CA SER A 327 12.77 -7.87 0.18
C SER A 327 12.57 -6.79 1.24
N TYR A 328 11.74 -7.07 2.25
CA TYR A 328 11.28 -6.08 3.24
C TYR A 328 11.62 -6.45 4.70
N GLY A 329 12.30 -7.58 4.93
CA GLY A 329 12.56 -8.10 6.28
C GLY A 329 13.28 -7.11 7.19
N LEU A 330 14.28 -6.37 6.67
CA LEU A 330 14.95 -5.31 7.43
C LEU A 330 13.98 -4.18 7.77
N SER A 331 13.25 -3.67 6.79
CA SER A 331 12.26 -2.59 6.98
C SER A 331 11.22 -2.94 8.03
N LEU A 332 10.68 -4.17 7.98
CA LEU A 332 9.78 -4.68 9.01
C LEU A 332 10.43 -4.70 10.39
N TYR A 333 11.62 -5.28 10.48
CA TYR A 333 12.31 -5.48 11.74
C TYR A 333 12.58 -4.12 12.40
N VAL A 334 13.23 -3.19 11.69
CA VAL A 334 13.57 -1.88 12.28
C VAL A 334 12.33 -1.06 12.63
N THR A 335 11.28 -1.13 11.80
CA THR A 335 10.03 -0.39 12.02
C THR A 335 9.31 -0.91 13.26
N SER A 336 9.24 -2.24 13.43
CA SER A 336 8.61 -2.88 14.59
C SER A 336 9.34 -2.51 15.88
N TYR A 337 10.68 -2.54 15.87
CA TYR A 337 11.48 -2.11 17.01
C TYR A 337 11.32 -0.62 17.32
N ALA A 338 11.29 0.25 16.29
CA ALA A 338 11.15 1.69 16.47
C ALA A 338 9.81 2.12 17.10
N MET A 339 8.77 1.28 17.04
CA MET A 339 7.50 1.54 17.75
C MET A 339 7.67 1.43 19.27
N TRP A 340 8.50 0.48 19.70
CA TRP A 340 8.74 0.16 21.11
C TRP A 340 9.86 1.03 21.68
N ASP A 341 11.00 1.05 21.01
CA ASP A 341 12.22 1.72 21.45
C ASP A 341 12.50 3.01 20.68
N LYS A 342 12.58 4.11 21.45
CA LYS A 342 12.81 5.46 20.92
C LYS A 342 14.28 5.77 20.68
N ASN A 343 15.22 5.01 21.27
CA ASN A 343 16.62 5.41 21.37
C ASN A 343 17.53 4.66 20.39
N THR A 344 17.28 3.38 20.13
CA THR A 344 18.15 2.57 19.29
C THR A 344 18.19 3.08 17.84
N THR A 345 19.38 3.27 17.27
CA THR A 345 19.51 3.83 15.92
C THR A 345 19.13 2.82 14.84
N TRP A 346 18.95 3.28 13.60
CA TRP A 346 18.80 2.35 12.48
C TRP A 346 20.05 1.48 12.33
N GLU A 347 21.23 2.07 12.52
CA GLU A 347 22.53 1.40 12.40
C GLU A 347 22.62 0.23 13.40
N ASP A 348 22.23 0.45 14.65
CA ASP A 348 22.19 -0.59 15.69
C ASP A 348 21.24 -1.74 15.30
N LEU A 349 20.01 -1.43 14.90
CA LEU A 349 19.00 -2.43 14.52
C LEU A 349 19.40 -3.20 13.24
N ALA A 350 20.00 -2.52 12.26
CA ALA A 350 20.46 -3.15 11.04
C ALA A 350 21.64 -4.09 11.29
N GLN A 351 22.56 -3.73 12.19
CA GLN A 351 23.65 -4.61 12.62
C GLN A 351 23.10 -5.84 13.36
N GLU A 352 22.15 -5.65 14.28
CA GLU A 352 21.52 -6.76 15.01
C GLU A 352 20.80 -7.71 14.04
N TYR A 353 19.97 -7.17 13.14
CA TYR A 353 19.28 -7.94 12.09
C TYR A 353 20.27 -8.76 11.25
N CYS A 354 21.36 -8.13 10.81
CA CYS A 354 22.38 -8.79 10.01
C CYS A 354 23.08 -9.90 10.81
N PHE A 355 23.41 -9.66 12.08
CA PHE A 355 24.01 -10.65 12.95
C PHE A 355 23.08 -11.85 13.21
N ALA A 356 21.79 -11.60 13.46
CA ALA A 356 20.80 -12.63 13.73
C ALA A 356 20.56 -13.55 12.53
N LEU A 357 20.47 -12.98 11.32
CA LEU A 357 20.10 -13.74 10.11
C LEU A 357 21.28 -14.25 9.29
N TYR A 358 22.41 -13.55 9.31
CA TYR A 358 23.54 -13.82 8.42
C TYR A 358 24.84 -14.19 9.15
N ARG A 359 24.90 -14.03 10.47
CA ARG A 359 25.99 -14.52 11.34
C ARG A 359 27.38 -14.09 10.84
N GLU A 360 28.22 -15.01 10.41
CA GLU A 360 29.55 -14.71 9.86
C GLU A 360 29.53 -13.80 8.63
N SER A 361 28.42 -13.76 7.90
CA SER A 361 28.18 -12.86 6.76
C SER A 361 27.54 -11.53 7.18
N ALA A 362 27.38 -11.24 8.48
CA ALA A 362 26.66 -10.05 8.95
C ALA A 362 27.28 -8.73 8.47
N LYS A 363 28.60 -8.57 8.57
CA LYS A 363 29.30 -7.35 8.15
C LYS A 363 29.08 -7.02 6.66
N PRO A 364 29.34 -7.92 5.70
CA PRO A 364 29.07 -7.63 4.29
C PRO A 364 27.57 -7.44 4.01
N MET A 365 26.68 -8.13 4.73
CA MET A 365 25.23 -7.91 4.60
C MET A 365 24.77 -6.54 5.09
N TYR A 366 25.34 -6.04 6.20
CA TYR A 366 25.08 -4.68 6.67
C TYR A 366 25.51 -3.65 5.61
N GLN A 367 26.71 -3.80 5.05
CA GLN A 367 27.23 -2.91 4.00
C GLN A 367 26.35 -2.93 2.74
N TYR A 368 25.82 -4.09 2.37
CA TYR A 368 24.85 -4.23 1.28
C TYR A 368 23.57 -3.41 1.54
N PHE A 369 22.92 -3.59 2.70
CA PHE A 369 21.69 -2.85 3.02
C PHE A 369 21.95 -1.35 3.17
N GLU A 370 23.05 -0.96 3.81
CA GLU A 370 23.45 0.45 3.94
C GLU A 370 23.68 1.11 2.59
N THR A 371 24.29 0.40 1.63
CA THR A 371 24.50 0.90 0.26
C THR A 371 23.17 1.18 -0.43
N LEU A 372 22.19 0.28 -0.32
CA LEU A 372 20.85 0.47 -0.90
C LEU A 372 20.11 1.63 -0.24
N GLU A 373 20.11 1.73 1.09
CA GLU A 373 19.48 2.83 1.84
C GLU A 373 20.09 4.18 1.50
N ASN A 374 21.41 4.25 1.32
CA ASN A 374 22.07 5.50 0.95
C ASN A 374 21.78 5.90 -0.50
N SER A 375 21.63 4.93 -1.42
CA SER A 375 21.20 5.20 -2.80
C SER A 375 19.78 5.76 -2.84
N ALA A 376 18.86 5.17 -2.08
CA ALA A 376 17.45 5.58 -1.99
C ALA A 376 17.23 7.03 -1.57
N ARG A 377 18.10 7.58 -0.71
CA ARG A 377 18.03 8.98 -0.25
C ARG A 377 18.11 10.02 -1.38
N ASN A 378 18.69 9.66 -2.52
CA ASN A 378 18.88 10.57 -3.65
C ASN A 378 17.86 10.36 -4.77
N VAL A 379 16.89 9.46 -4.57
CA VAL A 379 15.90 9.09 -5.59
C VAL A 379 14.53 9.50 -5.08
N ARG A 380 13.74 10.27 -5.85
CA ARG A 380 12.35 10.59 -5.49
C ARG A 380 11.42 9.47 -5.95
N PHE A 381 10.82 8.73 -5.02
CA PHE A 381 9.91 7.63 -5.39
C PHE A 381 8.73 7.50 -4.42
N GLY A 382 7.56 7.18 -4.97
CA GLY A 382 6.34 6.83 -4.24
C GLY A 382 5.90 5.40 -4.55
N MET A 383 4.68 5.04 -4.17
CA MET A 383 4.10 3.76 -4.61
C MET A 383 3.82 3.78 -6.12
N GLY A 384 4.21 2.72 -6.83
CA GLY A 384 3.91 2.53 -8.25
C GLY A 384 4.57 3.50 -9.22
N ILE A 385 5.76 3.97 -8.88
CA ILE A 385 6.51 4.93 -9.66
C ILE A 385 7.82 4.27 -10.18
N PRO A 386 8.13 4.30 -11.50
CA PRO A 386 9.36 3.75 -12.08
C PRO A 386 10.67 4.29 -11.46
N GLU A 387 10.61 5.44 -10.80
CA GLU A 387 11.74 6.17 -10.26
C GLU A 387 12.52 5.37 -9.22
N ILE A 388 11.88 4.43 -8.49
CA ILE A 388 12.58 3.51 -7.59
C ILE A 388 13.71 2.76 -8.29
N LEU A 389 13.61 2.51 -9.60
CA LEU A 389 14.65 1.83 -10.35
C LEU A 389 15.99 2.55 -10.28
N GLN A 390 16.00 3.88 -10.12
CA GLN A 390 17.24 4.66 -10.02
C GLN A 390 18.10 4.27 -8.81
N VAL A 391 17.51 3.61 -7.80
CA VAL A 391 18.25 3.01 -6.68
C VAL A 391 19.23 1.95 -7.17
N PHE A 392 18.90 1.25 -8.26
CA PHE A 392 19.68 0.15 -8.82
C PHE A 392 20.56 0.60 -9.98
N ASP A 393 21.11 1.82 -9.93
CA ASP A 393 22.08 2.28 -10.92
C ASP A 393 23.33 1.39 -10.97
N GLU A 394 24.13 1.54 -12.03
CA GLU A 394 25.33 0.71 -12.25
C GLU A 394 26.28 0.73 -11.02
N LYS A 395 26.51 1.91 -10.45
CA LYS A 395 27.41 2.09 -9.32
C LYS A 395 26.90 1.35 -8.08
N THR A 396 25.62 1.54 -7.75
CA THR A 396 24.98 0.91 -6.60
C THR A 396 24.94 -0.61 -6.78
N TYR A 397 24.57 -1.08 -7.98
CA TYR A 397 24.54 -2.50 -8.31
C TYR A 397 25.91 -3.17 -8.12
N GLN A 398 26.98 -2.62 -8.70
CA GLN A 398 28.33 -3.21 -8.60
C GLN A 398 28.85 -3.23 -7.16
N THR A 399 28.58 -2.16 -6.41
CA THR A 399 28.95 -2.06 -4.99
C THR A 399 28.20 -3.12 -4.17
N CYS A 400 26.88 -3.20 -4.34
CA CYS A 400 26.05 -4.20 -3.67
C CYS A 400 26.45 -5.64 -4.05
N ARG A 401 26.73 -5.90 -5.33
CA ARG A 401 27.17 -7.22 -5.82
C ARG A 401 28.49 -7.64 -5.18
N THR A 402 29.41 -6.70 -4.97
CA THR A 402 30.68 -6.95 -4.29
C THR A 402 30.46 -7.36 -2.83
N HIS A 403 29.63 -6.60 -2.10
CA HIS A 403 29.26 -6.94 -0.72
C HIS A 403 28.57 -8.31 -0.62
N LEU A 404 27.64 -8.62 -1.53
CA LEU A 404 26.98 -9.92 -1.57
C LEU A 404 27.95 -11.07 -1.91
N GLY A 405 28.98 -10.81 -2.73
CA GLY A 405 30.08 -11.75 -2.98
C GLY A 405 30.81 -12.11 -1.69
N TYR A 406 31.27 -11.11 -0.93
CA TYR A 406 31.90 -11.32 0.37
C TYR A 406 30.97 -12.03 1.38
N ALA A 407 29.67 -11.72 1.35
CA ALA A 407 28.69 -12.42 2.16
C ALA A 407 28.57 -13.90 1.77
N MET A 408 28.59 -14.23 0.48
CA MET A 408 28.54 -15.60 0.00
C MET A 408 29.78 -16.40 0.38
N ASP A 409 30.97 -15.80 0.24
CA ASP A 409 32.25 -16.43 0.56
C ASP A 409 32.40 -16.72 2.05
N SER A 410 31.89 -15.82 2.90
CA SER A 410 31.92 -16.00 4.36
C SER A 410 30.88 -16.99 4.87
N ALA A 411 29.80 -17.25 4.13
CA ALA A 411 28.68 -18.07 4.61
C ALA A 411 29.06 -19.56 4.83
N LYS A 412 28.90 -20.04 6.06
CA LYS A 412 29.26 -21.40 6.50
C LYS A 412 28.10 -22.39 6.38
N THR A 413 26.85 -21.94 6.47
CA THR A 413 25.68 -22.83 6.47
C THR A 413 24.84 -22.69 5.19
N GLY A 414 24.16 -23.77 4.80
CA GLY A 414 23.22 -23.73 3.67
C GLY A 414 22.07 -22.73 3.87
N LYS A 415 21.64 -22.49 5.12
CA LYS A 415 20.62 -21.48 5.45
C LYS A 415 21.11 -20.06 5.16
N ILE A 416 22.34 -19.72 5.55
CA ILE A 416 22.93 -18.39 5.30
C ILE A 416 23.19 -18.21 3.80
N LYS A 417 23.78 -19.20 3.13
CA LYS A 417 23.97 -19.18 1.67
C LYS A 417 22.67 -18.97 0.91
N LYS A 418 21.58 -19.63 1.34
CA LYS A 418 20.24 -19.42 0.76
C LYS A 418 19.79 -17.98 0.90
N ARG A 419 19.88 -17.38 2.10
CA ARG A 419 19.47 -15.98 2.35
C ARG A 419 20.29 -14.98 1.54
N VAL A 420 21.62 -15.16 1.45
CA VAL A 420 22.47 -14.30 0.61
C VAL A 420 22.09 -14.45 -0.87
N LYS A 421 21.88 -15.68 -1.35
CA LYS A 421 21.44 -15.93 -2.74
C LYS A 421 20.10 -15.27 -3.06
N GLN A 422 19.16 -15.24 -2.12
CA GLN A 422 17.90 -14.52 -2.30
C GLN A 422 18.16 -13.03 -2.54
N GLN A 423 19.02 -12.39 -1.75
CA GLN A 423 19.37 -10.97 -1.95
C GLN A 423 20.07 -10.73 -3.29
N MET A 424 20.91 -11.66 -3.75
CA MET A 424 21.54 -11.57 -5.08
C MET A 424 20.49 -11.60 -6.20
N VAL A 425 19.52 -12.51 -6.13
CA VAL A 425 18.42 -12.61 -7.11
C VAL A 425 17.57 -11.34 -7.12
N LEU A 426 17.23 -10.81 -5.94
CA LEU A 426 16.42 -9.61 -5.82
C LEU A 426 17.15 -8.35 -6.32
N LEU A 427 18.45 -8.23 -6.05
CA LEU A 427 19.29 -7.15 -6.57
C LEU A 427 19.39 -7.23 -8.10
N GLU A 428 19.63 -8.41 -8.66
CA GLU A 428 19.68 -8.63 -10.10
C GLU A 428 18.34 -8.30 -10.77
N PHE A 429 17.22 -8.69 -10.14
CA PHE A 429 15.88 -8.36 -10.61
C PHE A 429 15.67 -6.85 -10.73
N GLY A 430 15.97 -6.07 -9.67
CA GLY A 430 15.86 -4.61 -9.70
C GLY A 430 16.78 -3.95 -10.74
N TYR A 431 18.02 -4.43 -10.85
CA TYR A 431 18.99 -3.93 -11.82
C TYR A 431 18.57 -4.17 -13.27
N LEU A 432 18.03 -5.36 -13.59
CA LEU A 432 17.53 -5.64 -14.94
C LEU A 432 16.38 -4.71 -15.33
N PHE A 433 15.44 -4.41 -14.42
CA PHE A 433 14.40 -3.42 -14.69
C PHE A 433 14.96 -2.01 -14.88
N TRP A 434 15.96 -1.61 -14.10
CA TRP A 434 16.66 -0.35 -14.32
C TRP A 434 17.31 -0.29 -15.70
N GLN A 435 18.02 -1.35 -16.13
CA GLN A 435 18.60 -1.46 -17.46
C GLN A 435 17.54 -1.37 -18.56
N THR A 436 16.39 -2.04 -18.38
CA THR A 436 15.24 -1.92 -19.27
C THR A 436 14.79 -0.46 -19.41
N ARG A 437 14.71 0.28 -18.31
CA ARG A 437 14.33 1.70 -18.37
C ARG A 437 15.38 2.56 -19.07
N GLN A 438 16.67 2.28 -18.88
CA GLN A 438 17.73 3.02 -19.58
C GLN A 438 17.72 2.75 -21.08
N ILE A 439 17.46 1.51 -21.49
CA ILE A 439 17.44 1.18 -22.91
C ILE A 439 16.18 1.69 -23.61
N GLU A 440 15.03 1.71 -22.94
CA GLU A 440 13.81 2.34 -23.47
C GLU A 440 14.04 3.81 -23.83
N LYS A 441 14.68 4.58 -22.94
CA LYS A 441 15.02 5.99 -23.22
C LYS A 441 15.91 6.13 -24.46
N ARG A 442 16.93 5.27 -24.59
CA ARG A 442 17.83 5.29 -25.76
C ARG A 442 17.10 4.91 -27.05
N ILE A 443 16.12 4.00 -26.99
CA ILE A 443 15.27 3.66 -28.13
C ILE A 443 14.40 4.86 -28.51
N GLU A 444 13.76 5.51 -27.54
CA GLU A 444 12.95 6.70 -27.77
C GLU A 444 13.76 7.82 -28.45
N ASP A 445 14.99 8.04 -28.01
CA ASP A 445 15.89 9.06 -28.58
C ASP A 445 16.35 8.67 -30.00
N ALA A 446 16.72 7.41 -30.24
CA ALA A 446 17.09 6.92 -31.56
C ALA A 446 15.93 7.03 -32.57
N ILE A 447 14.69 6.75 -32.13
CA ILE A 447 13.48 6.93 -32.95
C ILE A 447 13.27 8.41 -33.30
N LYS A 448 13.39 9.32 -32.32
CA LYS A 448 13.23 10.78 -32.55
C LYS A 448 14.26 11.33 -33.55
N GLU A 449 15.47 10.78 -33.52
CA GLU A 449 16.58 11.17 -34.41
C GLU A 449 16.61 10.39 -35.73
N ASN A 450 15.62 9.52 -35.98
CA ASN A 450 15.52 8.68 -37.17
C ASN A 450 16.75 7.76 -37.41
N ARG A 451 17.38 7.29 -36.32
CA ARG A 451 18.52 6.35 -36.36
C ARG A 451 18.01 4.90 -36.32
N ILE A 452 17.64 4.38 -37.51
CA ILE A 452 16.96 3.09 -37.65
C ILE A 452 17.84 1.90 -37.21
N ASP A 453 19.10 1.85 -37.64
CA ASP A 453 20.01 0.74 -37.28
C ASP A 453 20.26 0.69 -35.76
N ASP A 454 20.44 1.85 -35.13
CA ASP A 454 20.59 1.96 -33.69
C ASP A 454 19.33 1.52 -32.96
N THR A 455 18.16 1.92 -33.46
CA THR A 455 16.86 1.49 -32.92
C THR A 455 16.73 -0.04 -32.94
N PHE A 456 17.12 -0.69 -34.05
CA PHE A 456 17.11 -2.15 -34.16
C PHE A 456 18.05 -2.82 -33.15
N LEU A 457 19.30 -2.35 -33.04
CA LEU A 457 20.29 -2.89 -32.11
C LEU A 457 19.85 -2.74 -30.64
N LEU A 458 19.26 -1.58 -30.30
CA LEU A 458 18.76 -1.32 -28.96
C LEU A 458 17.54 -2.20 -28.61
N ILE A 459 16.64 -2.45 -29.56
CA ILE A 459 15.52 -3.39 -29.36
C ILE A 459 16.02 -4.82 -29.14
N CYS A 460 17.04 -5.26 -29.89
CA CYS A 460 17.67 -6.56 -29.68
C CYS A 460 18.32 -6.68 -28.28
N GLN A 461 18.97 -5.61 -27.82
CA GLN A 461 19.51 -5.53 -26.46
C GLN A 461 18.40 -5.57 -25.39
N HIS A 462 17.29 -4.84 -25.61
CA HIS A 462 16.14 -4.85 -24.72
C HIS A 462 15.56 -6.27 -24.59
N ALA A 463 15.37 -6.97 -25.71
CA ALA A 463 14.89 -8.35 -25.72
C ALA A 463 15.79 -9.31 -24.93
N LYS A 464 17.12 -9.12 -24.97
CA LYS A 464 18.08 -9.91 -24.18
C LYS A 464 17.96 -9.65 -22.68
N ILE A 465 17.67 -8.41 -22.27
CA ILE A 465 17.42 -8.08 -20.86
C ILE A 465 16.11 -8.74 -20.41
N ASP A 466 15.07 -8.65 -21.24
CA ASP A 466 13.76 -9.22 -20.94
C ASP A 466 13.80 -10.75 -20.77
N ASP A 467 14.55 -11.46 -21.63
CA ASP A 467 14.78 -12.91 -21.49
C ASP A 467 15.43 -13.28 -20.14
N LYS A 468 16.33 -12.44 -19.61
CA LYS A 468 16.90 -12.63 -18.27
C LYS A 468 15.85 -12.43 -17.18
N ILE A 469 15.01 -11.41 -17.29
CA ILE A 469 13.90 -11.18 -16.35
C ILE A 469 12.93 -12.37 -16.36
N GLN A 470 12.57 -12.88 -17.55
CA GLN A 470 11.71 -14.06 -17.69
C GLN A 470 12.31 -15.31 -17.04
N LYS A 471 13.62 -15.50 -17.14
CA LYS A 471 14.32 -16.60 -16.43
C LYS A 471 14.25 -16.43 -14.92
N LEU A 472 14.34 -15.20 -14.40
CA LEU A 472 14.20 -14.93 -12.97
C LEU A 472 12.79 -15.25 -12.45
N PHE A 473 11.73 -15.07 -13.24
CA PHE A 473 10.37 -15.52 -12.86
C PHE A 473 10.24 -17.04 -12.71
N ASN A 474 11.18 -17.84 -13.25
CA ASN A 474 11.21 -19.28 -13.00
C ASN A 474 11.98 -19.64 -11.72
N TYR A 475 12.65 -18.68 -11.09
CA TYR A 475 13.31 -18.90 -9.81
C TYR A 475 12.25 -19.00 -8.69
N PRO A 476 12.32 -19.97 -7.76
CA PRO A 476 11.27 -20.20 -6.76
C PRO A 476 10.85 -18.95 -5.97
N LEU A 477 11.81 -18.07 -5.64
CA LEU A 477 11.57 -16.81 -4.92
C LEU A 477 10.67 -15.84 -5.69
N LEU A 478 10.67 -15.85 -7.02
CA LEU A 478 9.91 -14.90 -7.85
C LEU A 478 8.77 -15.59 -8.61
N SER A 479 8.63 -16.92 -8.47
CA SER A 479 7.67 -17.72 -9.23
C SER A 479 6.22 -17.28 -9.05
N TRP A 480 5.86 -16.79 -7.86
CA TRP A 480 4.54 -16.22 -7.60
C TRP A 480 4.19 -15.04 -8.52
N TYR A 481 5.18 -14.21 -8.88
CA TYR A 481 4.97 -13.04 -9.74
C TYR A 481 4.79 -13.39 -11.22
N LYS A 482 5.06 -14.64 -11.63
CA LYS A 482 4.88 -15.08 -13.02
C LYS A 482 3.45 -14.85 -13.52
N ASN A 483 2.45 -15.13 -12.68
CA ASN A 483 1.04 -14.91 -12.99
C ASN A 483 0.63 -13.43 -12.97
N TRP A 484 1.47 -12.56 -12.40
CA TRP A 484 1.23 -11.13 -12.24
C TRP A 484 2.17 -10.29 -13.11
N ARG A 485 2.93 -10.92 -14.02
CA ARG A 485 3.99 -10.25 -14.78
C ARG A 485 3.46 -9.05 -15.56
N GLY A 486 2.34 -9.14 -16.27
CA GLY A 486 1.77 -8.01 -17.01
C GLY A 486 1.43 -6.81 -16.13
N ILE A 487 0.93 -7.06 -14.91
CA ILE A 487 0.68 -6.01 -13.91
C ILE A 487 2.01 -5.43 -13.42
N LEU A 488 2.99 -6.29 -13.15
CA LEU A 488 4.32 -5.89 -12.67
C LEU A 488 5.05 -5.02 -13.68
N TYR A 489 5.09 -5.40 -14.96
CA TYR A 489 5.67 -4.58 -16.02
C TYR A 489 4.96 -3.24 -16.17
N ARG A 490 3.62 -3.23 -16.19
CA ARG A 490 2.84 -1.98 -16.25
C ARG A 490 3.12 -1.05 -15.07
N HIS A 491 3.31 -1.63 -13.90
CA HIS A 491 3.53 -0.89 -12.67
C HIS A 491 4.97 -0.37 -12.54
N ILE A 492 5.97 -1.17 -12.91
CA ILE A 492 7.39 -0.80 -12.82
C ILE A 492 7.82 0.09 -14.00
N LEU A 493 7.34 -0.20 -15.21
CA LEU A 493 7.79 0.48 -16.44
C LEU A 493 6.74 1.43 -17.04
N GLY A 494 5.59 1.59 -16.39
CA GLY A 494 4.50 2.45 -16.85
C GLY A 494 3.58 1.80 -17.89
N SER A 495 2.58 2.57 -18.34
CA SER A 495 1.55 2.08 -19.26
C SER A 495 2.07 1.83 -20.68
N ILE A 496 1.56 0.77 -21.31
CA ILE A 496 1.80 0.45 -22.73
C ILE A 496 1.25 1.56 -23.64
N SER A 497 0.20 2.29 -23.21
CA SER A 497 -0.38 3.41 -23.95
C SER A 497 0.60 4.53 -24.26
N ASP A 498 1.64 4.66 -23.45
CA ASP A 498 2.64 5.71 -23.51
C ASP A 498 3.85 5.27 -24.35
N LYS A 499 3.85 4.01 -24.81
CA LYS A 499 4.97 3.35 -25.50
C LYS A 499 4.66 2.98 -26.94
N ARG A 500 3.69 3.65 -27.57
CA ARG A 500 3.22 3.35 -28.94
C ARG A 500 4.35 3.38 -29.99
N GLY A 501 5.29 4.32 -29.87
CA GLY A 501 6.44 4.40 -30.76
C GLY A 501 7.36 3.18 -30.68
N LEU A 502 7.61 2.68 -29.47
CA LEU A 502 8.38 1.46 -29.23
C LEU A 502 7.65 0.22 -29.77
N LEU A 503 6.35 0.11 -29.52
CA LEU A 503 5.52 -0.99 -30.05
C LEU A 503 5.50 -1.00 -31.58
N TYR A 504 5.39 0.17 -32.20
CA TYR A 504 5.43 0.33 -33.64
C TYR A 504 6.78 -0.08 -34.22
N ALA A 505 7.90 0.35 -33.62
CA ALA A 505 9.23 -0.07 -34.03
C ALA A 505 9.44 -1.58 -33.89
N ILE A 506 8.98 -2.19 -32.79
CA ILE A 506 9.01 -3.65 -32.59
C ILE A 506 8.20 -4.37 -33.68
N GLN A 507 7.02 -3.86 -34.03
CA GLN A 507 6.18 -4.45 -35.06
C GLN A 507 6.84 -4.39 -36.44
N LEU A 508 7.39 -3.23 -36.81
CA LEU A 508 8.15 -3.09 -38.07
C LEU A 508 9.32 -4.07 -38.15
N ILE A 509 10.02 -4.30 -37.04
CA ILE A 509 11.12 -5.27 -36.99
C ILE A 509 10.60 -6.70 -37.14
N LYS A 510 9.49 -7.07 -36.48
CA LYS A 510 8.86 -8.38 -36.65
C LYS A 510 8.51 -8.61 -38.12
N ASP A 511 7.90 -7.63 -38.77
CA ASP A 511 7.48 -7.69 -40.16
C ASP A 511 8.68 -7.78 -41.12
N ALA A 512 9.76 -7.03 -40.84
CA ALA A 512 10.94 -6.98 -41.69
C ALA A 512 11.89 -8.18 -41.54
N THR A 513 11.95 -8.80 -40.35
CA THR A 513 12.96 -9.83 -40.03
C THR A 513 12.39 -11.22 -39.79
N ASN A 514 11.07 -11.37 -39.74
CA ASN A 514 10.40 -12.61 -39.32
C ASN A 514 10.83 -13.09 -37.91
N ALA A 515 11.43 -12.20 -37.10
CA ALA A 515 11.91 -12.52 -35.78
C ALA A 515 10.75 -12.78 -34.81
N LYS A 516 10.78 -13.95 -34.15
CA LYS A 516 9.84 -14.29 -33.09
C LYS A 516 10.34 -13.75 -31.76
N PHE A 517 9.80 -12.59 -31.36
CA PHE A 517 10.01 -12.07 -30.01
C PHE A 517 8.95 -12.63 -29.05
N ASP A 518 8.93 -13.94 -28.85
CA ASP A 518 7.89 -14.65 -28.08
C ASP A 518 7.81 -14.21 -26.61
N ASN A 519 8.88 -13.58 -26.10
CA ASN A 519 9.04 -13.23 -24.68
C ASN A 519 9.01 -11.73 -24.39
N LEU A 520 8.71 -10.86 -25.36
CA LEU A 520 8.54 -9.43 -25.05
C LEU A 520 7.34 -9.23 -24.15
N TRP A 521 7.55 -8.59 -23.00
CA TRP A 521 6.48 -8.32 -22.03
C TRP A 521 5.29 -7.52 -22.59
N TYR A 522 5.50 -6.80 -23.70
CA TYR A 522 4.49 -6.05 -24.43
C TYR A 522 3.49 -6.91 -25.23
N ASN A 523 3.74 -8.21 -25.38
CA ASN A 523 2.85 -9.13 -26.10
C ASN A 523 1.72 -9.71 -25.22
N ASP A 524 1.71 -9.43 -23.91
CA ASP A 524 0.69 -9.90 -22.95
C ASP A 524 -0.47 -8.90 -22.77
#